data_AF-A0A0C4DGM0-F1
#
_entry.id   AF-A0A0C4DGM0-F1
#
_cell.length_a   1.000
_cell.length_b   1.000
_cell.length_c   1.000
_cell.angle_alpha   90.00
_cell.angle_beta   90.00
_cell.angle_gamma   90.00
#
_symmetry.space_group_name_H-M   'P 1'
#
loop_
_entity.id
_entity.type
_entity.pdbx_description
1 polymer ?
#
loop_
_entity_poly.entity_id
_entity_poly.type
_entity_poly.pdbx_seq_one_letter_code
_entity_poly.pdbx_strand_id
1 'polypeptide(L)'
;VAQVVAEMWRRNGLSLISQVFYYQDVKCREEMYDKDIIMLQIGASLMDPNKFLLLVLQRYELAEAFNKTISTKDQDLIKQYNTLIEEMLQVLIYIVGERYVPGVGNVTKEEVTMREIIHLLCIEPMPHSAIAKNLPENETRCIRPWSL
;
A
#
# COMPACT_ATOMS: atom_id res chain seq x y z
N VAL A 1 5.41 -4.92 -9.93
CA VAL A 1 3.99 -5.25 -9.65
C VAL A 1 3.09 -4.68 -10.74
N ALA A 2 2.91 -3.35 -10.82
CA ALA A 2 1.99 -2.71 -11.76
C ALA A 2 2.06 -3.20 -13.22
N GLN A 3 3.26 -3.27 -13.80
CA GLN A 3 3.42 -3.78 -15.18
C GLN A 3 3.10 -5.26 -15.35
N VAL A 4 3.27 -6.07 -14.30
CA VAL A 4 2.88 -7.49 -14.31
C VAL A 4 1.36 -7.60 -14.26
N VAL A 5 0.70 -6.79 -13.43
CA VAL A 5 -0.78 -6.67 -13.37
C VAL A 5 -1.34 -6.16 -14.70
N ALA A 6 -0.66 -5.22 -15.35
CA ALA A 6 -0.99 -4.74 -16.70
C ALA A 6 -0.64 -5.76 -17.81
N GLU A 7 -0.24 -6.98 -17.47
CA GLU A 7 0.10 -8.04 -18.41
C GLU A 7 1.19 -7.65 -19.43
N MET A 8 2.13 -6.77 -19.06
CA MET A 8 3.22 -6.35 -19.96
C MET A 8 4.36 -7.37 -20.01
N TRP A 9 4.39 -8.31 -19.06
CA TRP A 9 5.48 -9.29 -18.88
C TRP A 9 5.05 -10.75 -19.11
N ARG A 10 4.03 -10.99 -19.97
CA ARG A 10 3.46 -12.33 -20.20
C ARG A 10 4.49 -13.41 -20.60
N ARG A 11 5.64 -13.02 -21.16
CA ARG A 11 6.70 -13.93 -21.64
C ARG A 11 7.75 -14.30 -20.59
N ASN A 12 7.75 -13.65 -19.42
CA ASN A 12 8.78 -13.85 -18.39
C ASN A 12 8.55 -15.10 -17.53
N GLY A 13 7.48 -15.85 -17.79
CA GLY A 13 7.19 -17.11 -17.13
C GLY A 13 6.66 -16.97 -15.70
N LEU A 14 6.44 -18.11 -15.06
CA LEU A 14 5.80 -18.19 -13.73
C LEU A 14 6.67 -17.62 -12.61
N SER A 15 8.00 -17.57 -12.76
CA SER A 15 8.92 -17.08 -11.71
C SER A 15 8.66 -15.63 -11.34
N LEU A 16 8.42 -14.76 -12.33
CA LEU A 16 8.11 -13.35 -12.09
C LEU A 16 6.75 -13.19 -11.40
N ILE A 17 5.76 -14.00 -11.78
CA ILE A 17 4.43 -14.01 -11.17
C ILE A 17 4.54 -14.46 -9.71
N SER A 18 5.30 -15.53 -9.42
CA SER A 18 5.55 -15.99 -8.06
C SER A 18 6.26 -14.93 -7.22
N GLN A 19 7.24 -14.21 -7.77
CA GLN A 19 7.91 -13.13 -7.05
C GLN A 19 6.94 -12.00 -6.67
N VAL A 20 6.07 -11.57 -7.60
CA VAL A 20 5.05 -10.56 -7.30
C VAL A 20 4.06 -11.06 -6.26
N PHE A 21 3.64 -12.32 -6.36
CA PHE A 21 2.76 -12.95 -5.38
C PHE A 21 3.36 -12.92 -3.97
N TYR A 22 4.60 -13.40 -3.79
CA TYR A 22 5.25 -13.42 -2.47
C TYR A 22 5.52 -12.02 -1.92
N TYR A 23 5.82 -11.05 -2.79
CA TYR A 23 6.01 -9.66 -2.39
C TYR A 23 4.74 -9.04 -1.79
N GLN A 24 3.56 -9.47 -2.24
CA GLN A 24 2.26 -8.98 -1.76
C GLN A 24 1.60 -9.90 -0.72
N ASP A 25 2.12 -11.13 -0.54
CA ASP A 25 1.56 -12.12 0.38
C ASP A 25 1.64 -11.65 1.83
N VAL A 26 0.57 -11.87 2.59
CA VAL A 26 0.43 -11.43 3.99
C VAL A 26 1.58 -11.91 4.87
N LYS A 27 2.17 -13.08 4.58
CA LYS A 27 3.28 -13.64 5.37
C LYS A 27 4.57 -12.82 5.26
N CYS A 28 4.76 -12.09 4.17
CA CYS A 28 5.97 -11.32 3.91
C CYS A 28 5.70 -9.81 3.80
N ARG A 29 4.43 -9.41 3.74
CA ARG A 29 3.98 -8.04 3.49
C ARG A 29 4.59 -7.03 4.46
N GLU A 30 4.60 -7.35 5.76
CA GLU A 30 5.13 -6.48 6.81
C GLU A 30 6.64 -6.20 6.65
N GLU A 31 7.39 -7.18 6.16
CA GLU A 31 8.85 -7.10 5.97
C GLU A 31 9.27 -6.62 4.57
N MET A 32 8.33 -6.55 3.62
CA MET A 32 8.60 -6.18 2.23
C MET A 32 7.78 -4.96 1.81
N TYR A 33 6.56 -5.16 1.31
CA TYR A 33 5.72 -4.11 0.72
C TYR A 33 5.51 -2.92 1.67
N ASP A 34 5.24 -3.20 2.94
CA ASP A 34 4.94 -2.15 3.92
C ASP A 34 6.20 -1.31 4.23
N LYS A 35 7.39 -1.91 4.23
CA LYS A 35 8.67 -1.19 4.37
C LYS A 35 8.95 -0.28 3.18
N ASP A 36 8.63 -0.74 1.97
CA ASP A 36 8.78 0.07 0.75
C ASP A 36 7.81 1.27 0.76
N ILE A 37 6.58 1.09 1.24
CA ILE A 37 5.63 2.20 1.44
C ILE A 37 6.15 3.21 2.47
N ILE A 38 6.68 2.73 3.61
CA ILE A 38 7.29 3.60 4.63
C ILE A 38 8.46 4.38 4.04
N MET A 39 9.32 3.73 3.25
CA MET A 39 10.45 4.38 2.59
C MET A 39 9.97 5.47 1.62
N LEU A 40 8.89 5.22 0.86
CA LEU A 40 8.27 6.22 0.00
C LEU A 40 7.65 7.37 0.78
N GLN A 41 7.02 7.11 1.94
CA GLN A 41 6.48 8.14 2.83
C GLN A 41 7.58 9.05 3.38
N ILE A 42 8.73 8.48 3.76
CA ILE A 42 9.91 9.23 4.19
C ILE A 42 10.46 10.07 3.02
N GLY A 43 10.58 9.48 1.82
CA GLY A 43 11.00 10.24 0.63
C GLY A 43 10.05 11.40 0.32
N ALA A 44 8.74 11.16 0.41
CA ALA A 44 7.72 12.18 0.18
C ALA A 44 7.75 13.31 1.21
N SER A 45 8.13 13.04 2.46
CA SER A 45 8.23 14.08 3.51
C SER A 45 9.46 14.98 3.36
N LEU A 46 10.52 14.49 2.69
CA LEU A 46 11.78 15.20 2.49
C LEU A 46 11.85 15.98 1.17
N MET A 47 10.85 15.85 0.30
CA MET A 47 10.87 16.42 -1.05
C MET A 47 9.70 17.36 -1.30
N ASP A 48 9.84 18.23 -2.31
CA ASP A 48 8.72 19.02 -2.80
C ASP A 48 7.62 18.08 -3.37
N PRO A 49 6.34 18.28 -3.01
CA PRO A 49 5.26 17.39 -3.45
C PRO A 49 5.14 17.26 -4.97
N ASN A 50 5.37 18.33 -5.74
CA ASN A 50 5.28 18.27 -7.20
C ASN A 50 6.43 17.46 -7.78
N LYS A 51 7.64 17.61 -7.24
CA LYS A 51 8.80 16.78 -7.63
C LYS A 51 8.56 15.31 -7.32
N PHE A 52 8.00 15.00 -6.14
CA PHE A 52 7.66 13.63 -5.78
C PHE A 52 6.63 13.03 -6.73
N LEU A 53 5.53 13.74 -7.01
CA LEU A 53 4.51 13.29 -7.96
C LEU A 53 5.06 13.08 -9.37
N LEU A 54 5.95 13.96 -9.83
CA LEU A 54 6.60 13.80 -11.13
C LEU A 54 7.47 12.54 -11.18
N LEU A 55 8.24 12.25 -10.12
CA LEU A 55 9.04 11.03 -10.03
C LEU A 55 8.17 9.77 -10.01
N VAL A 56 7.04 9.80 -9.30
CA VAL A 56 6.07 8.69 -9.31
C VAL A 56 5.50 8.49 -10.71
N LEU A 57 5.05 9.55 -11.38
CA LEU A 57 4.54 9.48 -12.77
C LEU A 57 5.59 8.93 -13.74
N GLN A 58 6.84 9.35 -13.61
CA GLN A 58 7.96 8.82 -14.41
C GLN A 58 8.22 7.35 -14.12
N ARG A 59 8.14 6.93 -12.84
CA ARG A 59 8.38 5.54 -12.44
C ARG A 59 7.35 4.56 -12.99
N TYR A 60 6.12 5.02 -13.18
CA TYR A 60 5.04 4.25 -13.81
C TYR A 60 5.00 4.39 -15.34
N GLU A 61 5.94 5.12 -15.94
CA GLU A 61 6.00 5.38 -17.39
C GLU A 61 4.75 6.14 -17.91
N LEU A 62 4.09 6.90 -17.03
CA LEU A 62 2.87 7.65 -17.32
C LEU A 62 3.14 9.12 -17.68
N ALA A 63 4.35 9.62 -17.50
CA ALA A 63 4.68 11.02 -17.77
C ALA A 63 4.36 11.45 -19.21
N GLU A 64 4.61 10.59 -20.20
CA GLU A 64 4.24 10.87 -21.59
C GLU A 64 2.74 10.73 -21.83
N ALA A 65 2.09 9.79 -21.14
CA ALA A 65 0.67 9.52 -21.25
C ALA A 65 -0.22 10.68 -20.80
N PHE A 66 0.22 11.43 -19.79
CA PHE A 66 -0.48 12.62 -19.32
C PHE A 66 -0.11 13.89 -20.09
N ASN A 67 1.10 13.97 -20.65
CA ASN A 67 1.54 15.15 -21.41
C ASN A 67 1.04 15.16 -22.86
N LYS A 68 0.92 13.99 -23.47
CA LYS A 68 0.38 13.84 -24.82
C LYS A 68 -1.01 13.25 -24.69
N THR A 69 -2.00 13.84 -25.36
CA THR A 69 -3.28 13.14 -25.55
C THR A 69 -2.97 11.87 -26.33
N ILE A 70 -2.91 10.73 -25.65
CA ILE A 70 -2.73 9.43 -26.29
C ILE A 70 -3.97 9.19 -27.15
N SER A 71 -3.96 9.67 -28.39
CA SER A 71 -4.96 9.32 -29.40
C SER A 71 -4.49 8.07 -30.13
N THR A 72 -4.40 6.95 -29.41
CA THR A 72 -4.27 5.64 -30.06
C THR A 72 -5.64 4.97 -30.10
N LYS A 73 -5.89 4.23 -31.19
CA LYS A 73 -7.06 3.35 -31.33
C LYS A 73 -6.81 1.96 -30.73
N ASP A 74 -5.62 1.72 -30.19
CA ASP A 74 -5.22 0.46 -29.58
C ASP A 74 -5.83 0.33 -28.18
N GLN A 75 -6.86 -0.50 -28.10
CA GLN A 75 -7.60 -0.81 -26.87
C GLN A 75 -6.72 -1.51 -25.83
N ASP A 76 -5.75 -2.34 -26.25
CA ASP A 76 -4.90 -3.08 -25.34
C ASP A 76 -3.92 -2.14 -24.63
N LEU A 77 -3.33 -1.19 -25.37
CA LEU A 77 -2.49 -0.14 -24.77
C LEU A 77 -3.27 0.73 -23.79
N ILE A 78 -4.50 1.12 -24.15
CA ILE A 78 -5.37 1.89 -23.23
C ILE A 78 -5.63 1.12 -21.95
N LYS A 79 -5.94 -0.18 -22.06
CA LYS A 79 -6.16 -1.05 -20.90
C LYS A 79 -4.90 -1.13 -20.02
N GLN A 80 -3.73 -1.32 -20.62
CA GLN A 80 -2.46 -1.33 -19.89
C GLN A 80 -2.21 -0.02 -19.13
N TYR A 81 -2.40 1.13 -19.79
CA TYR A 81 -2.26 2.44 -19.15
C TYR A 81 -3.24 2.64 -18.00
N ASN A 82 -4.50 2.24 -18.16
CA ASN A 82 -5.49 2.33 -17.08
C ASN A 82 -5.07 1.50 -15.87
N THR A 83 -4.59 0.26 -16.08
CA THR A 83 -4.08 -0.57 -14.98
C THR A 83 -2.85 0.05 -14.32
N LEU A 84 -1.92 0.64 -15.07
CA LEU A 84 -0.78 1.35 -14.49
C LEU A 84 -1.22 2.57 -13.67
N ILE A 85 -2.20 3.33 -14.14
CA ILE A 85 -2.77 4.48 -13.42
C ILE A 85 -3.42 4.02 -12.12
N GLU A 86 -4.23 2.95 -12.16
CA GLU A 86 -4.88 2.38 -10.98
C GLU A 86 -3.85 1.96 -9.93
N GLU A 87 -2.82 1.22 -10.33
CA GLU A 87 -1.74 0.78 -9.45
C GLU A 87 -0.92 1.96 -8.88
N MET A 88 -0.73 3.03 -9.66
CA MET A 88 -0.08 4.26 -9.19
C MET A 88 -0.93 4.99 -8.15
N LEU A 89 -2.23 5.15 -8.43
CA LEU A 89 -3.17 5.78 -7.51
C LEU A 89 -3.29 4.99 -6.22
N GLN A 90 -3.31 3.66 -6.28
CA GLN A 90 -3.33 2.80 -5.10
C GLN A 90 -2.12 3.03 -4.21
N VAL A 91 -0.92 3.13 -4.79
CA VAL A 91 0.31 3.45 -4.02
C VAL A 91 0.24 4.85 -3.42
N LEU A 92 -0.26 5.85 -4.15
CA LEU A 92 -0.45 7.20 -3.60
C LEU A 92 -1.45 7.21 -2.43
N ILE A 93 -2.54 6.45 -2.54
CA ILE A 93 -3.51 6.29 -1.46
C ILE A 93 -2.84 5.67 -0.24
N TYR A 94 -2.01 4.65 -0.39
CA TYR A 94 -1.28 4.07 0.74
C TYR A 94 -0.27 5.06 1.35
N ILE A 95 0.49 5.79 0.53
CA ILE A 95 1.45 6.80 1.03
C ILE A 95 0.75 7.89 1.85
N VAL A 96 -0.46 8.31 1.46
CA VAL A 96 -1.17 9.40 2.14
C VAL A 96 -2.07 8.91 3.27
N GLY A 97 -2.76 7.78 3.09
CA GLY A 97 -3.79 7.27 4.00
C GLY A 97 -3.28 6.29 5.06
N GLU A 98 -2.25 5.50 4.77
CA GLU A 98 -1.73 4.48 5.69
C GLU A 98 -0.57 5.01 6.54
N ARG A 99 -0.83 6.06 7.33
CA ARG A 99 0.17 6.73 8.19
C ARG A 99 -0.01 6.42 9.68
N TYR A 100 -0.28 5.16 9.99
CA TYR A 100 -0.47 4.68 11.37
C TYR A 100 0.78 4.01 11.94
N VAL A 101 1.94 4.19 11.31
CA VAL A 101 3.23 3.71 11.82
C VAL A 101 3.87 4.80 12.68
N PRO A 102 4.11 4.55 13.98
CA PRO A 102 4.81 5.50 14.84
C PRO A 102 6.16 5.90 14.26
N GLY A 103 6.43 7.20 14.18
CA GLY A 103 7.67 7.75 13.60
C GLY A 103 7.56 8.15 12.13
N VAL A 104 6.52 7.67 11.42
CA VAL A 104 6.16 8.18 10.08
C VAL A 104 4.96 9.12 10.17
N GLY A 105 3.91 8.68 10.86
CA GLY A 105 2.76 9.51 11.23
C GLY A 105 2.89 10.09 12.63
N ASN A 106 2.18 11.20 12.88
CA ASN A 106 1.99 11.72 14.24
C ASN A 106 0.82 10.99 14.90
N VAL A 107 1.06 9.72 15.28
CA VAL A 107 0.07 8.84 15.91
C VAL A 107 0.55 8.33 17.26
N THR A 108 -0.36 8.23 18.23
CA THR A 108 -0.08 7.58 19.51
C THR A 108 -0.24 6.07 19.41
N LYS A 109 0.34 5.31 20.34
CA LYS A 109 0.17 3.85 20.36
C LYS A 109 -1.29 3.44 20.53
N GLU A 110 -2.04 4.24 21.29
CA GLU A 110 -3.46 4.04 21.53
C GLU A 110 -4.28 4.21 20.24
N GLU A 111 -3.92 5.17 19.38
CA GLU A 111 -4.57 5.37 18.08
C GLU A 111 -4.29 4.22 17.11
N VAL A 112 -3.08 3.67 17.13
CA VAL A 112 -2.73 2.47 16.34
C VAL A 112 -3.59 1.29 16.78
N THR A 113 -3.64 1.01 18.08
CA THR A 113 -4.46 -0.09 18.62
C THR A 113 -5.94 0.11 18.40
N MET A 114 -6.45 1.35 18.53
CA MET A 114 -7.84 1.65 18.20
C MET A 114 -8.16 1.33 16.74
N ARG A 115 -7.27 1.68 15.80
CA ARG A 115 -7.43 1.34 14.39
C ARG A 115 -7.44 -0.17 14.16
N GLU A 116 -6.54 -0.92 14.78
CA GLU A 116 -6.53 -2.38 14.65
C GLU A 116 -7.82 -3.02 15.17
N ILE A 117 -8.32 -2.56 16.32
CA ILE A 117 -9.61 -3.00 16.87
C ILE A 117 -10.75 -2.71 15.90
N ILE A 118 -10.79 -1.50 15.32
CA ILE A 118 -11.81 -1.13 14.32
C ILE A 118 -11.74 -2.07 13.12
N HIS A 119 -10.55 -2.34 12.59
CA HIS A 119 -10.37 -3.24 11.45
C HIS A 119 -10.84 -4.66 11.75
N LEU A 120 -10.48 -5.20 12.91
CA LEU A 120 -10.93 -6.51 13.37
C LEU A 120 -12.46 -6.58 13.44
N LEU A 121 -13.10 -5.57 14.03
CA LEU A 121 -14.56 -5.51 14.16
C LEU A 121 -15.30 -5.25 12.84
N CYS A 122 -14.66 -4.61 11.87
CA CYS A 122 -15.20 -4.45 10.52
C CYS A 122 -15.28 -5.77 9.74
N ILE A 123 -14.44 -6.75 10.07
CA ILE A 123 -14.48 -8.08 9.47
C ILE A 123 -15.60 -8.91 10.11
N GLU A 124 -15.61 -8.98 11.45
CA GLU A 124 -16.59 -9.76 12.20
C GLU A 124 -16.79 -9.20 13.62
N PRO A 125 -18.02 -9.19 14.17
CA PRO A 125 -18.26 -8.86 15.57
C PRO A 125 -17.55 -9.86 16.50
N MET A 126 -16.70 -9.36 17.40
CA MET A 126 -15.90 -10.20 18.31
C MET A 126 -16.02 -9.75 19.78
N PRO A 127 -16.02 -10.69 20.75
CA PRO A 127 -15.91 -10.35 22.16
C PRO A 127 -14.49 -9.89 22.51
N HIS A 128 -14.36 -9.13 23.61
CA HIS A 128 -13.08 -8.57 24.07
C HIS A 128 -11.95 -9.61 24.19
N SER A 129 -12.25 -10.81 24.69
CA SER A 129 -11.25 -11.88 24.83
C SER A 129 -10.68 -12.36 23.49
N ALA A 130 -11.49 -12.35 22.42
CA ALA A 130 -11.05 -12.69 21.07
C ALA A 130 -10.23 -11.55 20.44
N ILE A 131 -10.66 -10.30 20.64
CA ILE A 131 -9.91 -9.11 20.19
C ILE A 131 -8.51 -9.09 20.81
N ALA A 132 -8.40 -9.26 22.14
CA ALA A 132 -7.12 -9.26 22.84
C ALA A 132 -6.17 -10.39 22.38
N LYS A 133 -6.70 -11.51 21.88
CA LYS A 133 -5.91 -12.62 21.34
C LYS A 133 -5.42 -12.37 19.92
N ASN A 134 -6.20 -11.64 19.12
CA ASN A 134 -5.90 -11.37 17.72
C ASN A 134 -5.02 -10.13 17.51
N LEU A 135 -4.85 -9.30 18.54
CA LEU A 135 -3.96 -8.14 18.47
C LEU A 135 -2.49 -8.54 18.69
N PRO A 136 -1.54 -7.91 17.98
CA PRO A 136 -0.10 -8.08 18.19
C PRO A 136 0.30 -7.85 19.66
N GLU A 137 1.29 -8.60 20.17
CA GLU A 137 1.68 -8.56 21.59
C GLU A 137 2.06 -7.16 22.12
N ASN A 138 2.53 -6.28 21.23
CA ASN A 138 2.90 -4.90 21.55
C ASN A 138 1.66 -4.02 21.82
N GLU A 139 0.55 -4.33 21.17
CA GLU A 139 -0.73 -3.61 21.18
C GLU A 139 -1.61 -4.10 22.34
N THR A 140 -1.50 -5.38 22.70
CA THR A 140 -2.27 -6.01 23.79
C THR A 140 -2.03 -5.35 25.15
N ARG A 141 -0.90 -4.65 25.35
CA ARG A 141 -0.63 -3.91 26.60
C ARG A 141 -1.52 -2.68 26.80
N CYS A 142 -1.93 -2.01 25.72
CA CYS A 142 -2.76 -0.80 25.77
C CYS A 142 -4.22 -1.07 26.13
N ILE A 143 -4.68 -2.33 26.03
CA ILE A 143 -6.07 -2.75 26.27
C ILE A 143 -6.28 -3.27 27.70
N ARG A 144 -5.22 -3.74 28.37
CA ARG A 144 -5.31 -4.22 29.77
C ARG A 144 -5.89 -3.19 30.77
N PRO A 145 -5.68 -1.87 30.61
CA PRO A 145 -6.32 -0.87 31.47
C PRO A 145 -7.86 -0.83 31.35
N TRP A 146 -8.42 -1.30 30.24
CA TRP A 146 -9.87 -1.34 29.97
C TRP A 146 -10.55 -2.60 30.53
N SER A 147 -9.79 -3.45 31.22
CA SER A 147 -10.24 -4.73 31.79
C SER A 147 -10.71 -4.64 33.25
N LEU A 148 -10.97 -3.42 33.76
CA LEU A 148 -11.45 -3.15 35.13
C LEU A 148 -12.91 -2.71 35.13
#